data_AF-A0A2W5PQP5-F1
#
_entry.id   AF-A0A2W5PQP5-F1
#
_cell.length_a   1.000
_cell.length_b   1.000
_cell.length_c   1.000
_cell.angle_alpha   90.00
_cell.angle_beta   90.00
_cell.angle_gamma   90.00
#
_symmetry.space_group_name_H-M   'P 1'
#
loop_
_entity.id
_entity.type
_entity.pdbx_description
1 polymer ?
#
loop_
_entity_poly.entity_id
_entity_poly.type
_entity_poly.pdbx_seq_one_letter_code
_entity_poly.pdbx_strand_id
1 'polypeptide(L)'
;MAVAYAASDRDDFVTINIADTKFDAKTGNDHVLINRTGALVFGNLGDDWLSANIHLIAYDETVITTDLRGGLGDDQIYVSLSIANYDIGYDTAISANIEGGAGDDRIVVDLASSDAPLSALINGGSGDDTISVTFGYIEGGMGTLSEDLRIFGGAGNDTITVDLYLSNSGFPELVIPIHGGAGDDTITSSLRASGNDGGDATARIFGGAGDDVIRSVVEGAPTGIGGTETNFARGGAGEDRIEVITRGENAFETMANDARGGAGDDVLVARATIAAYGDMSQATNTLFGDGGDDHLTARIDLGSVYGTSGINRLSGGAGDDVLLATIVKGDGWEEDVVARSELKGGDGNDRLTVRGGDGNILWGNLGDDTLIGGSGADRLIGGQGADYLRGNGGADTFVFMSARGAGLDERDQIADFRIGVDAIDVAAIDADAGRPGNQSFVFATEAGAGHLWLEDAADGDSSLLFADTGAGLLVVSLLDGAGVRAADYSAGDFIL
;
A
#
# COMPACT_ATOMS: atom_id res chain seq x y z
N MET A 1 21.95 -37.17 -18.57
CA MET A 1 22.17 -36.94 -17.14
C MET A 1 23.38 -37.72 -16.66
N ALA A 2 24.48 -37.04 -16.34
CA ALA A 2 25.59 -37.63 -15.61
C ALA A 2 25.25 -37.58 -14.10
N VAL A 3 25.55 -38.61 -13.33
CA VAL A 3 25.29 -38.61 -11.88
C VAL A 3 26.62 -38.72 -11.16
N ALA A 4 26.93 -37.72 -10.35
CA ALA A 4 28.09 -37.65 -9.47
C ALA A 4 27.62 -37.65 -8.01
N TYR A 5 28.46 -38.15 -7.11
CA TYR A 5 28.18 -38.23 -5.68
C TYR A 5 29.41 -37.75 -4.90
N ALA A 6 29.20 -37.16 -3.72
CA ALA A 6 30.27 -36.89 -2.77
C ALA A 6 31.10 -38.14 -2.47
N ALA A 7 32.40 -37.93 -2.30
CA ALA A 7 33.39 -38.99 -2.18
C ALA A 7 33.30 -39.69 -0.81
N SER A 8 32.82 -38.98 0.22
CA SER A 8 32.67 -39.52 1.58
C SER A 8 31.64 -38.75 2.42
N ASP A 9 31.50 -39.11 3.70
CA ASP A 9 30.69 -38.39 4.70
C ASP A 9 31.52 -37.26 5.37
N ARG A 10 32.37 -36.57 4.60
CA ARG A 10 33.27 -35.50 5.05
C ARG A 10 33.18 -34.34 4.08
N ASP A 11 33.53 -33.15 4.54
CA ASP A 11 33.62 -31.92 3.75
C ASP A 11 34.34 -32.14 2.42
N ASP A 12 33.60 -32.06 1.33
CA ASP A 12 34.05 -32.25 -0.04
C ASP A 12 34.02 -30.91 -0.81
N PHE A 13 34.99 -30.69 -1.69
CA PHE A 13 35.00 -29.55 -2.63
C PHE A 13 34.87 -30.05 -4.06
N VAL A 14 33.81 -29.65 -4.76
CA VAL A 14 33.43 -30.17 -6.08
C VAL A 14 33.21 -29.04 -7.07
N THR A 15 33.70 -29.22 -8.31
CA THR A 15 33.40 -28.32 -9.43
C THR A 15 32.72 -29.09 -10.56
N ILE A 16 31.52 -28.66 -10.94
CA ILE A 16 30.68 -29.23 -12.00
C ILE A 16 30.75 -28.32 -13.22
N ASN A 17 31.30 -28.83 -14.32
CA ASN A 17 31.42 -28.11 -15.61
C ASN A 17 30.69 -28.85 -16.75
N ILE A 18 29.86 -29.84 -16.43
CA ILE A 18 29.18 -30.72 -17.40
C ILE A 18 27.68 -30.55 -17.24
N ALA A 19 26.99 -30.33 -18.36
CA ALA A 19 25.53 -30.20 -18.40
C ALA A 19 24.81 -31.45 -17.93
N ASP A 20 23.62 -31.25 -17.36
CA ASP A 20 22.74 -32.30 -16.86
C ASP A 20 23.41 -33.20 -15.81
N THR A 21 24.24 -32.60 -14.95
CA THR A 21 24.85 -33.33 -13.83
C THR A 21 23.92 -33.29 -12.63
N LYS A 22 23.59 -34.45 -12.06
CA LYS A 22 23.07 -34.57 -10.71
C LYS A 22 24.25 -34.75 -9.74
N PHE A 23 24.32 -33.93 -8.70
CA PHE A 23 25.27 -34.09 -7.59
C PHE A 23 24.53 -34.19 -6.25
N ASP A 24 25.07 -35.00 -5.35
CA ASP A 24 24.49 -35.35 -4.05
C ASP A 24 25.63 -35.35 -3.02
N ALA A 25 25.62 -34.37 -2.12
CA ALA A 25 26.74 -34.03 -1.21
C ALA A 25 26.80 -34.90 0.06
N LYS A 26 25.70 -35.58 0.41
CA LYS A 26 25.55 -36.49 1.56
C LYS A 26 25.50 -35.82 2.94
N THR A 27 26.58 -35.79 3.73
CA THR A 27 26.47 -35.50 5.18
C THR A 27 27.58 -34.63 5.78
N GLY A 28 28.48 -34.10 4.94
CA GLY A 28 29.54 -33.18 5.35
C GLY A 28 29.16 -31.75 5.01
N ASN A 29 30.01 -30.78 5.38
CA ASN A 29 29.84 -29.41 4.96
C ASN A 29 30.50 -29.21 3.59
N ASP A 30 29.72 -29.25 2.51
CA ASP A 30 30.23 -29.42 1.16
C ASP A 30 30.24 -28.12 0.36
N HIS A 31 31.26 -27.95 -0.48
CA HIS A 31 31.40 -26.79 -1.37
C HIS A 31 31.24 -27.21 -2.83
N VAL A 32 30.16 -26.81 -3.49
CA VAL A 32 29.86 -27.19 -4.88
C VAL A 32 29.85 -25.95 -5.78
N LEU A 33 30.68 -25.93 -6.82
CA LEU A 33 30.72 -24.87 -7.83
C LEU A 33 30.24 -25.39 -9.19
N ILE A 34 29.17 -24.82 -9.75
CA ILE A 34 28.67 -25.10 -11.10
C ILE A 34 29.06 -23.97 -12.05
N ASN A 35 29.66 -24.31 -13.20
CA ASN A 35 29.93 -23.35 -14.26
C ASN A 35 29.30 -23.78 -15.60
N ARG A 36 28.73 -22.81 -16.33
CA ARG A 36 28.34 -22.88 -17.75
C ARG A 36 27.18 -23.79 -18.14
N THR A 37 26.60 -24.55 -17.22
CA THR A 37 25.54 -25.52 -17.55
C THR A 37 24.52 -25.68 -16.43
N GLY A 38 23.31 -26.12 -16.75
CA GLY A 38 22.31 -26.52 -15.76
C GLY A 38 22.75 -27.77 -15.00
N ALA A 39 22.50 -27.79 -13.69
CA ALA A 39 22.80 -28.92 -12.81
C ALA A 39 21.72 -29.04 -11.73
N LEU A 40 21.57 -30.24 -11.20
CA LEU A 40 20.73 -30.54 -10.04
C LEU A 40 21.64 -30.90 -8.88
N VAL A 41 21.67 -30.09 -7.82
CA VAL A 41 22.57 -30.25 -6.68
C VAL A 41 21.78 -30.33 -5.38
N PHE A 42 22.07 -31.35 -4.59
CA PHE A 42 21.53 -31.55 -3.24
C PHE A 42 22.70 -31.52 -2.24
N GLY A 43 22.67 -30.62 -1.25
CA GLY A 43 23.59 -30.61 -0.11
C GLY A 43 23.29 -31.75 0.87
N ASN A 44 22.01 -31.87 1.26
CA ASN A 44 21.40 -32.87 2.14
C ASN A 44 21.57 -32.63 3.65
N LEU A 45 22.70 -32.98 4.28
CA LEU A 45 22.92 -32.75 5.72
C LEU A 45 24.25 -32.02 5.91
N GLY A 46 24.28 -31.03 6.80
CA GLY A 46 25.47 -30.24 7.09
C GLY A 46 25.27 -28.80 6.61
N ASP A 47 26.23 -27.93 6.91
CA ASP A 47 26.21 -26.54 6.43
C ASP A 47 26.92 -26.49 5.07
N ASP A 48 26.16 -26.39 3.99
CA ASP A 48 26.64 -26.54 2.61
C ASP A 48 26.80 -25.20 1.88
N TRP A 49 27.82 -25.10 1.04
CA TRP A 49 28.10 -23.96 0.17
C TRP A 49 27.86 -24.29 -1.29
N LEU A 50 26.69 -23.94 -1.81
CA LEU A 50 26.28 -24.23 -3.19
C LEU A 50 26.41 -22.98 -4.06
N SER A 51 27.20 -23.03 -5.13
CA SER A 51 27.42 -21.91 -6.02
C SER A 51 27.15 -22.27 -7.48
N ALA A 52 26.30 -21.51 -8.16
CA ALA A 52 26.08 -21.60 -9.60
C ALA A 52 26.42 -20.29 -10.30
N ASN A 53 27.38 -20.33 -11.23
CA ASN A 53 27.77 -19.18 -12.06
C ASN A 53 27.51 -19.50 -13.53
N ILE A 54 26.38 -18.99 -14.05
CA ILE A 54 25.90 -19.29 -15.39
C ILE A 54 25.87 -18.00 -16.20
N HIS A 55 26.82 -17.90 -17.12
CA HIS A 55 26.85 -16.84 -18.13
C HIS A 55 26.62 -17.46 -19.51
N LEU A 56 25.54 -17.07 -20.17
CA LEU A 56 25.16 -17.55 -21.49
C LEU A 56 25.28 -16.43 -22.52
N ILE A 57 26.01 -16.69 -23.60
CA ILE A 57 25.95 -15.90 -24.84
C ILE A 57 25.30 -16.80 -25.88
N ALA A 58 24.02 -16.57 -26.17
CA ALA A 58 23.23 -17.41 -27.06
C ALA A 58 23.12 -16.79 -28.47
N TYR A 59 23.17 -17.65 -29.48
CA TYR A 59 22.89 -17.32 -30.88
C TYR A 59 21.78 -18.21 -31.47
N ASP A 60 21.34 -19.23 -30.72
CA ASP A 60 20.33 -20.25 -31.06
C ASP A 60 19.48 -20.56 -29.80
N GLU A 61 18.33 -21.24 -29.97
CA GLU A 61 17.40 -21.65 -28.90
C GLU A 61 18.11 -22.47 -27.80
N THR A 62 18.19 -21.92 -26.59
CA THR A 62 18.88 -22.56 -25.47
C THR A 62 18.09 -22.42 -24.17
N VAL A 63 17.71 -23.54 -23.55
CA VAL A 63 17.05 -23.56 -22.24
C VAL A 63 17.97 -24.19 -21.20
N ILE A 64 18.24 -23.47 -20.11
CA ILE A 64 19.04 -23.96 -18.98
C ILE A 64 18.19 -23.89 -17.70
N THR A 65 18.16 -25.00 -16.96
CA THR A 65 17.57 -25.06 -15.61
C THR A 65 18.63 -25.50 -14.62
N THR A 66 18.72 -24.77 -13.50
CA THR A 66 19.55 -25.15 -12.35
C THR A 66 18.67 -25.35 -11.14
N ASP A 67 18.88 -26.42 -10.39
CA ASP A 67 18.13 -26.73 -9.17
C ASP A 67 19.15 -26.95 -8.05
N LEU A 68 19.18 -26.02 -7.08
CA LEU A 68 20.07 -26.04 -5.92
C LEU A 68 19.22 -26.22 -4.67
N ARG A 69 19.57 -27.24 -3.87
CA ARG A 69 18.90 -27.53 -2.61
C ARG A 69 19.93 -27.68 -1.51
N GLY A 70 19.88 -26.83 -0.49
CA GLY A 70 20.77 -26.89 0.68
C GLY A 70 20.53 -28.18 1.44
N GLY A 71 19.40 -28.31 2.15
CA GLY A 71 19.03 -29.54 2.83
C GLY A 71 18.71 -29.30 4.29
N LEU A 72 19.48 -29.91 5.21
CA LEU A 72 19.43 -29.64 6.64
C LEU A 72 20.77 -29.03 7.06
N GLY A 73 20.76 -27.94 7.81
CA GLY A 73 21.95 -27.19 8.21
C GLY A 73 21.82 -25.72 7.80
N ASP A 74 22.78 -24.90 8.20
CA ASP A 74 22.77 -23.47 7.86
C ASP A 74 23.51 -23.29 6.53
N ASP A 75 22.79 -23.31 5.42
CA ASP A 75 23.36 -23.39 4.08
C ASP A 75 23.65 -22.02 3.46
N GLN A 76 24.62 -21.97 2.54
CA GLN A 76 24.95 -20.77 1.75
C GLN A 76 24.81 -21.06 0.27
N ILE A 77 23.82 -20.45 -0.36
CA ILE A 77 23.51 -20.64 -1.77
C ILE A 77 23.78 -19.35 -2.54
N TYR A 78 24.71 -19.39 -3.49
CA TYR A 78 25.04 -18.26 -4.36
C TYR A 78 24.75 -18.58 -5.83
N VAL A 79 23.84 -17.84 -6.46
CA VAL A 79 23.48 -18.04 -7.85
C VAL A 79 23.71 -16.74 -8.63
N SER A 80 24.55 -16.79 -9.65
CA SER A 80 24.71 -15.73 -10.63
C SER A 80 24.26 -16.23 -12.00
N LEU A 81 23.16 -15.66 -12.52
CA LEU A 81 22.61 -15.97 -13.84
C LEU A 81 22.72 -14.75 -14.72
N SER A 82 23.38 -14.90 -15.87
CA SER A 82 23.49 -13.83 -16.86
C SER A 82 23.29 -14.34 -18.28
N ILE A 83 22.44 -13.66 -19.06
CA ILE A 83 22.20 -13.98 -20.47
C ILE A 83 22.47 -12.75 -21.33
N ALA A 84 23.30 -12.92 -22.36
CA ALA A 84 23.38 -12.00 -23.49
C ALA A 84 22.85 -12.73 -24.74
N ASN A 85 21.64 -12.37 -25.16
CA ASN A 85 21.06 -12.82 -26.44
C ASN A 85 21.11 -11.66 -27.45
N TYR A 86 21.64 -11.93 -28.64
CA TYR A 86 21.77 -10.96 -29.73
C TYR A 86 20.77 -11.21 -30.88
N ASP A 87 19.95 -12.26 -30.83
CA ASP A 87 18.99 -12.61 -31.88
C ASP A 87 17.60 -12.92 -31.30
N ILE A 88 16.61 -12.10 -31.72
CA ILE A 88 15.21 -12.07 -31.27
C ILE A 88 14.35 -13.23 -31.82
N GLY A 89 14.97 -14.19 -32.51
CA GLY A 89 14.28 -15.27 -33.23
C GLY A 89 14.20 -16.63 -32.51
N TYR A 90 14.80 -16.79 -31.33
CA TYR A 90 14.93 -18.07 -30.66
C TYR A 90 14.49 -18.03 -29.18
N ASP A 91 13.74 -19.06 -28.74
CA ASP A 91 13.26 -19.24 -27.35
C ASP A 91 14.44 -19.59 -26.40
N THR A 92 15.25 -18.60 -26.03
CA THR A 92 16.29 -18.77 -25.00
C THR A 92 15.72 -18.47 -23.63
N ALA A 93 15.92 -19.34 -22.65
CA ALA A 93 15.46 -19.14 -21.28
C ALA A 93 16.46 -19.70 -20.26
N ILE A 94 16.63 -19.00 -19.13
CA ILE A 94 17.31 -19.55 -17.95
C ILE A 94 16.33 -19.57 -16.78
N SER A 95 16.33 -20.70 -16.07
CA SER A 95 15.56 -20.90 -14.86
C SER A 95 16.45 -21.40 -13.73
N ALA A 96 16.18 -20.93 -12.51
CA ALA A 96 16.75 -21.51 -11.30
C ALA A 96 15.66 -21.87 -10.29
N ASN A 97 15.73 -23.07 -9.72
CA ASN A 97 15.02 -23.43 -8.51
C ASN A 97 16.02 -23.46 -7.36
N ILE A 98 15.75 -22.71 -6.30
CA ILE A 98 16.64 -22.56 -5.16
C ILE A 98 15.82 -22.83 -3.91
N GLU A 99 16.22 -23.85 -3.16
CA GLU A 99 15.64 -24.22 -1.87
C GLU A 99 16.77 -24.21 -0.83
N GLY A 100 16.67 -23.39 0.22
CA GLY A 100 17.58 -23.44 1.37
C GLY A 100 17.41 -24.78 2.09
N GLY A 101 16.25 -24.99 2.68
CA GLY A 101 15.89 -26.25 3.32
C GLY A 101 15.50 -26.03 4.77
N ALA A 102 16.27 -26.58 5.71
CA ALA A 102 16.03 -26.39 7.13
C ALA A 102 17.31 -25.95 7.83
N GLY A 103 17.23 -24.86 8.60
CA GLY A 103 18.37 -24.16 9.18
C GLY A 103 18.31 -22.69 8.80
N ASP A 104 19.24 -21.89 9.30
CA ASP A 104 19.26 -20.45 9.00
C ASP A 104 20.07 -20.23 7.71
N ASP A 105 19.39 -20.22 6.57
CA ASP A 105 20.03 -20.25 5.26
C ASP A 105 20.33 -18.86 4.71
N ARG A 106 21.41 -18.75 3.94
CA ARG A 106 21.77 -17.53 3.21
C ARG A 106 21.73 -17.76 1.72
N ILE A 107 20.76 -17.13 1.06
CA ILE A 107 20.55 -17.23 -0.39
C ILE A 107 20.86 -15.88 -1.05
N VAL A 108 21.78 -15.87 -2.02
CA VAL A 108 22.13 -14.68 -2.79
C VAL A 108 21.99 -14.98 -4.28
N VAL A 109 21.17 -14.19 -4.95
CA VAL A 109 20.85 -14.38 -6.38
C VAL A 109 21.11 -13.09 -7.15
N ASP A 110 22.10 -13.16 -8.04
CA ASP A 110 22.44 -12.10 -8.99
C ASP A 110 21.92 -12.45 -10.37
N LEU A 111 21.07 -11.59 -10.93
CA LEU A 111 20.39 -11.83 -12.20
C LEU A 111 20.79 -10.77 -13.23
N ALA A 112 20.95 -11.16 -14.50
CA ALA A 112 21.25 -10.26 -15.61
C ALA A 112 20.70 -10.85 -16.93
N SER A 113 20.00 -10.07 -17.76
CA SER A 113 19.59 -10.53 -19.09
C SER A 113 19.61 -9.37 -20.09
N SER A 114 19.75 -9.66 -21.38
CA SER A 114 19.56 -8.66 -22.44
C SER A 114 18.20 -8.77 -23.11
N ASP A 115 17.70 -9.96 -23.43
CA ASP A 115 16.40 -10.07 -24.13
C ASP A 115 15.75 -11.45 -23.97
N ALA A 116 16.27 -12.26 -23.05
CA ALA A 116 15.76 -13.59 -22.76
C ALA A 116 14.98 -13.57 -21.44
N PRO A 117 13.82 -14.25 -21.35
CA PRO A 117 13.12 -14.46 -20.09
C PRO A 117 14.03 -15.16 -19.09
N LEU A 118 13.97 -14.68 -17.85
CA LEU A 118 14.65 -15.26 -16.71
C LEU A 118 13.59 -15.59 -15.66
N SER A 119 13.57 -16.85 -15.22
CA SER A 119 12.72 -17.27 -14.11
C SER A 119 13.57 -17.75 -12.95
N ALA A 120 13.12 -17.48 -11.73
CA ALA A 120 13.67 -18.15 -10.57
C ALA A 120 12.58 -18.37 -9.52
N LEU A 121 12.59 -19.55 -8.92
CA LEU A 121 11.87 -19.83 -7.70
C LEU A 121 12.90 -19.90 -6.58
N ILE A 122 12.73 -19.03 -5.58
CA ILE A 122 13.63 -18.91 -4.43
C ILE A 122 12.80 -19.18 -3.18
N ASN A 123 13.23 -20.14 -2.38
CA ASN A 123 12.57 -20.52 -1.13
C ASN A 123 13.64 -20.71 -0.04
N GLY A 124 13.55 -19.97 1.06
CA GLY A 124 14.40 -20.15 2.24
C GLY A 124 14.15 -21.52 2.86
N GLY A 125 12.92 -21.75 3.32
CA GLY A 125 12.48 -23.04 3.82
C GLY A 125 12.02 -22.95 5.27
N SER A 126 12.79 -23.46 6.22
CA SER A 126 12.50 -23.32 7.63
C SER A 126 13.74 -22.92 8.41
N GLY A 127 13.62 -21.97 9.33
CA GLY A 127 14.74 -21.30 9.99
C GLY A 127 14.68 -19.81 9.69
N ASP A 128 15.58 -19.03 10.28
CA ASP A 128 15.61 -17.59 10.07
C ASP A 128 16.50 -17.29 8.84
N ASP A 129 15.89 -17.22 7.65
CA ASP A 129 16.61 -17.18 6.39
C ASP A 129 16.97 -15.74 5.94
N THR A 130 18.08 -15.59 5.23
CA THR A 130 18.46 -14.33 4.58
C THR A 130 18.51 -14.48 3.06
N ILE A 131 17.61 -13.80 2.36
CA ILE A 131 17.48 -13.85 0.90
C ILE A 131 17.80 -12.49 0.30
N SER A 132 18.76 -12.44 -0.63
CA SER A 132 19.13 -11.23 -1.37
C SER A 132 19.03 -11.48 -2.87
N VAL A 133 18.23 -10.68 -3.57
CA VAL A 133 18.09 -10.75 -5.03
C VAL A 133 18.42 -9.40 -5.65
N THR A 134 19.42 -9.39 -6.52
CA THR A 134 19.93 -8.18 -7.16
C THR A 134 20.01 -8.34 -8.67
N PHE A 135 19.79 -7.23 -9.39
CA PHE A 135 19.92 -7.22 -10.85
C PHE A 135 21.13 -6.41 -11.33
N GLY A 136 21.96 -7.03 -12.18
CA GLY A 136 23.06 -6.37 -12.89
C GLY A 136 22.59 -5.75 -14.20
N TYR A 137 22.98 -4.50 -14.47
CA TYR A 137 22.66 -3.82 -15.73
C TYR A 137 23.36 -4.48 -16.93
N ILE A 138 22.59 -4.83 -17.97
CA ILE A 138 23.12 -5.19 -19.31
C ILE A 138 22.58 -4.19 -20.33
N GLU A 139 23.49 -3.59 -21.11
CA GLU A 139 23.17 -2.58 -22.12
C GLU A 139 22.33 -3.18 -23.26
N GLY A 140 21.26 -2.47 -23.63
CA GLY A 140 20.39 -2.86 -24.74
C GLY A 140 19.40 -3.96 -24.39
N GLY A 141 19.08 -4.14 -23.10
CA GLY A 141 18.27 -5.29 -22.76
C GLY A 141 17.50 -5.36 -21.45
N MET A 142 16.21 -5.68 -21.60
CA MET A 142 15.53 -6.88 -21.07
C MET A 142 14.07 -6.90 -21.55
N GLY A 143 13.60 -8.03 -22.07
CA GLY A 143 12.18 -8.28 -22.33
C GLY A 143 11.30 -8.19 -21.06
N THR A 144 10.02 -8.54 -21.16
CA THR A 144 9.06 -8.54 -20.05
C THR A 144 9.46 -9.55 -18.94
N LEU A 145 9.58 -9.11 -17.68
CA LEU A 145 9.74 -9.96 -16.49
C LEU A 145 8.45 -9.89 -15.67
N SER A 146 7.43 -10.63 -16.11
CA SER A 146 6.14 -10.68 -15.42
C SER A 146 6.01 -12.01 -14.67
N GLU A 147 6.03 -11.98 -13.33
CA GLU A 147 5.75 -13.08 -12.40
C GLU A 147 6.68 -14.33 -12.46
N ASP A 148 7.71 -14.31 -13.30
CA ASP A 148 8.65 -15.43 -13.48
C ASP A 148 9.69 -15.56 -12.35
N LEU A 149 9.90 -14.50 -11.56
CA LEU A 149 10.72 -14.49 -10.35
C LEU A 149 9.80 -14.48 -9.12
N ARG A 150 9.89 -15.52 -8.28
CA ARG A 150 9.08 -15.66 -7.06
C ARG A 150 9.97 -15.98 -5.88
N ILE A 151 9.71 -15.30 -4.77
CA ILE A 151 10.53 -15.37 -3.56
C ILE A 151 9.64 -15.72 -2.37
N PHE A 152 10.06 -16.71 -1.61
CA PHE A 152 9.42 -17.18 -0.39
C PHE A 152 10.49 -17.25 0.71
N GLY A 153 10.24 -16.64 1.87
CA GLY A 153 11.05 -16.83 3.07
C GLY A 153 10.82 -18.23 3.59
N GLY A 154 9.62 -18.51 4.08
CA GLY A 154 9.22 -19.83 4.53
C GLY A 154 8.66 -19.80 5.94
N ALA A 155 9.32 -20.47 6.88
CA ALA A 155 8.93 -20.49 8.28
C ALA A 155 10.12 -20.12 9.15
N GLY A 156 9.96 -19.13 10.03
CA GLY A 156 11.03 -18.49 10.77
C GLY A 156 11.00 -16.99 10.51
N ASN A 157 11.91 -16.25 11.10
CA ASN A 157 11.96 -14.80 10.97
C ASN A 157 12.90 -14.43 9.82
N ASP A 158 12.35 -14.27 8.62
CA ASP A 158 13.14 -14.17 7.40
C ASP A 158 13.51 -12.72 7.07
N THR A 159 14.68 -12.52 6.48
CA THR A 159 15.11 -11.22 5.93
C THR A 159 15.24 -11.31 4.42
N ILE A 160 14.35 -10.60 3.70
CA ILE A 160 14.29 -10.62 2.24
C ILE A 160 14.62 -9.23 1.68
N THR A 161 15.63 -9.15 0.82
CA THR A 161 16.02 -7.90 0.12
C THR A 161 15.99 -8.10 -1.39
N VAL A 162 15.27 -7.24 -2.09
CA VAL A 162 15.12 -7.28 -3.56
C VAL A 162 15.43 -5.90 -4.15
N ASP A 163 16.42 -5.82 -5.04
CA ASP A 163 16.74 -4.58 -5.77
C ASP A 163 16.91 -4.86 -7.26
N LEU A 164 15.91 -4.43 -8.05
CA LEU A 164 15.80 -4.74 -9.46
C LEU A 164 15.55 -3.49 -10.29
N TYR A 165 16.23 -3.42 -11.43
CA TYR A 165 16.04 -2.36 -12.41
C TYR A 165 15.91 -2.95 -13.82
N LEU A 166 14.75 -2.73 -14.44
CA LEU A 166 14.42 -3.16 -15.79
C LEU A 166 14.53 -1.98 -16.77
N SER A 167 15.44 -2.05 -17.74
CA SER A 167 15.65 -0.98 -18.72
C SER A 167 15.63 -1.50 -20.16
N ASN A 168 14.59 -1.19 -20.93
CA ASN A 168 14.49 -1.57 -22.34
C ASN A 168 13.86 -0.45 -23.19
N SER A 169 14.32 -0.30 -24.43
CA SER A 169 13.71 0.51 -25.48
C SER A 169 12.23 0.21 -25.81
N GLY A 170 11.65 -0.88 -25.30
CA GLY A 170 10.25 -1.27 -25.48
C GLY A 170 9.32 -0.82 -24.34
N PHE A 171 8.38 -1.70 -23.98
CA PHE A 171 7.45 -1.55 -22.85
C PHE A 171 7.85 -2.53 -21.73
N PRO A 172 8.78 -2.15 -20.84
CA PRO A 172 9.19 -3.03 -19.76
C PRO A 172 8.06 -3.20 -18.74
N GLU A 173 7.74 -4.45 -18.39
CA GLU A 173 6.84 -4.82 -17.30
C GLU A 173 7.63 -5.67 -16.29
N LEU A 174 7.72 -5.20 -15.05
CA LEU A 174 8.40 -5.86 -13.94
C LEU A 174 7.39 -6.17 -12.83
N VAL A 175 7.06 -7.45 -12.62
CA VAL A 175 6.12 -7.88 -11.56
C VAL A 175 6.76 -8.92 -10.67
N ILE A 176 6.97 -8.59 -9.39
CA ILE A 176 7.64 -9.48 -8.43
C ILE A 176 6.75 -9.78 -7.23
N PRO A 177 6.29 -11.04 -7.08
CA PRO A 177 5.72 -11.54 -5.85
C PRO A 177 6.80 -11.95 -4.82
N ILE A 178 6.64 -11.45 -3.60
CA ILE A 178 7.48 -11.76 -2.43
C ILE A 178 6.57 -12.20 -1.29
N HIS A 179 6.90 -13.32 -0.67
CA HIS A 179 6.19 -13.85 0.49
C HIS A 179 7.18 -14.05 1.64
N GLY A 180 6.91 -13.47 2.81
CA GLY A 180 7.65 -13.75 4.05
C GLY A 180 7.33 -15.18 4.50
N GLY A 181 6.14 -15.40 5.02
CA GLY A 181 5.63 -16.71 5.35
C GLY A 181 5.08 -16.75 6.77
N ALA A 182 5.72 -17.50 7.65
CA ALA A 182 5.32 -17.58 9.05
C ALA A 182 6.50 -17.21 9.94
N GLY A 183 6.33 -16.29 10.86
CA GLY A 183 7.39 -15.67 11.65
C GLY A 183 7.36 -14.15 11.44
N ASP A 184 8.22 -13.44 12.16
CA ASP A 184 8.30 -11.98 12.09
C ASP A 184 9.29 -11.60 10.96
N ASP A 185 8.78 -11.35 9.77
CA ASP A 185 9.59 -11.20 8.57
C ASP A 185 9.99 -9.74 8.30
N THR A 186 11.19 -9.52 7.77
CA THR A 186 11.65 -8.21 7.29
C THR A 186 11.86 -8.23 5.79
N ILE A 187 11.01 -7.51 5.05
CA ILE A 187 11.01 -7.48 3.59
C ILE A 187 11.32 -6.07 3.09
N THR A 188 12.41 -5.93 2.33
CA THR A 188 12.75 -4.69 1.63
C THR A 188 12.79 -4.89 0.11
N SER A 189 12.07 -4.07 -0.64
CA SER A 189 12.12 -4.09 -2.10
C SER A 189 12.36 -2.71 -2.71
N SER A 190 13.09 -2.69 -3.82
CA SER A 190 13.39 -1.54 -4.66
C SER A 190 13.23 -1.98 -6.11
N LEU A 191 12.17 -1.53 -6.78
CA LEU A 191 11.88 -1.87 -8.16
C LEU A 191 11.88 -0.63 -9.04
N ARG A 192 12.50 -0.73 -10.22
CA ARG A 192 12.55 0.34 -11.21
C ARG A 192 12.31 -0.21 -12.60
N ALA A 193 11.57 0.54 -13.42
CA ALA A 193 11.39 0.24 -14.84
C ALA A 193 11.60 1.50 -15.70
N SER A 194 12.28 1.35 -16.84
CA SER A 194 12.56 2.46 -17.77
C SER A 194 12.43 2.04 -19.23
N GLY A 195 11.60 2.75 -19.99
CA GLY A 195 11.48 2.58 -21.44
C GLY A 195 11.16 3.86 -22.19
N ASN A 196 11.06 3.75 -23.52
CA ASN A 196 10.80 4.90 -24.40
C ASN A 196 9.39 5.50 -24.17
N ASP A 197 8.44 4.67 -23.78
CA ASP A 197 7.04 5.03 -23.49
C ASP A 197 6.71 4.84 -21.99
N GLY A 198 7.70 5.09 -21.11
CA GLY A 198 7.59 4.78 -19.69
C GLY A 198 7.87 3.30 -19.38
N GLY A 199 8.01 2.97 -18.10
CA GLY A 199 8.17 1.58 -17.64
C GLY A 199 7.14 1.22 -16.59
N ASP A 200 6.71 -0.03 -16.58
CA ASP A 200 5.76 -0.54 -15.59
C ASP A 200 6.49 -1.41 -14.57
N ALA A 201 6.34 -1.06 -13.29
CA ALA A 201 6.91 -1.79 -12.18
C ALA A 201 5.84 -2.05 -11.11
N THR A 202 5.75 -3.30 -10.67
CA THR A 202 4.78 -3.75 -9.67
C THR A 202 5.45 -4.63 -8.61
N ALA A 203 5.43 -4.18 -7.36
CA ALA A 203 5.75 -5.00 -6.20
C ALA A 203 4.48 -5.65 -5.64
N ARG A 204 4.50 -6.96 -5.36
CA ARG A 204 3.42 -7.68 -4.67
C ARG A 204 4.00 -8.41 -3.46
N ILE A 205 3.80 -7.86 -2.27
CA ILE A 205 4.44 -8.34 -1.05
C ILE A 205 3.38 -8.83 -0.06
N PHE A 206 3.66 -9.97 0.55
CA PHE A 206 2.86 -10.58 1.60
C PHE A 206 3.80 -10.91 2.77
N GLY A 207 3.54 -10.36 3.95
CA GLY A 207 4.25 -10.71 5.18
C GLY A 207 3.87 -12.13 5.59
N GLY A 208 2.65 -12.31 6.09
CA GLY A 208 2.05 -13.60 6.35
C GLY A 208 1.49 -13.69 7.76
N ALA A 209 2.13 -14.47 8.62
CA ALA A 209 1.74 -14.59 10.02
C ALA A 209 2.93 -14.25 10.91
N GLY A 210 2.76 -13.36 11.88
CA GLY A 210 3.84 -12.77 12.67
C GLY A 210 3.79 -11.26 12.55
N ASP A 211 4.67 -10.57 13.27
CA ASP A 211 4.74 -9.11 13.26
C ASP A 211 5.72 -8.67 12.16
N ASP A 212 5.22 -8.39 10.96
CA ASP A 212 6.05 -8.19 9.77
C ASP A 212 6.49 -6.74 9.56
N VAL A 213 7.67 -6.55 8.98
CA VAL A 213 8.19 -5.24 8.56
C VAL A 213 8.40 -5.22 7.06
N ILE A 214 7.54 -4.49 6.35
CA ILE A 214 7.58 -4.38 4.88
C ILE A 214 7.96 -2.95 4.48
N ARG A 215 9.03 -2.81 3.70
CA ARG A 215 9.39 -1.55 3.04
C ARG A 215 9.58 -1.75 1.55
N SER A 216 8.72 -1.15 0.74
CA SER A 216 8.75 -1.30 -0.71
C SER A 216 8.82 0.05 -1.41
N VAL A 217 9.72 0.17 -2.37
CA VAL A 217 9.87 1.36 -3.21
C VAL A 217 9.76 0.97 -4.67
N VAL A 218 8.86 1.62 -5.39
CA VAL A 218 8.70 1.46 -6.84
C VAL A 218 8.89 2.82 -7.50
N GLU A 219 9.88 2.94 -8.39
CA GLU A 219 10.21 4.21 -9.05
C GLU A 219 10.16 4.09 -10.57
N GLY A 220 9.47 5.05 -11.19
CA GLY A 220 9.55 5.31 -12.62
C GLY A 220 10.86 6.03 -12.95
N ALA A 221 11.50 5.64 -14.05
CA ALA A 221 12.71 6.30 -14.54
C ALA A 221 12.39 7.38 -15.59
N PRO A 222 13.19 8.46 -15.69
CA PRO A 222 12.89 9.64 -16.51
C PRO A 222 13.26 9.45 -17.99
N THR A 223 12.78 8.38 -18.63
CA THR A 223 13.22 7.97 -19.98
C THR A 223 12.14 8.09 -21.04
N GLY A 224 10.92 8.54 -20.72
CA GLY A 224 9.80 8.49 -21.66
C GLY A 224 8.55 9.30 -21.29
N ILE A 225 7.40 8.87 -21.80
CA ILE A 225 6.06 9.39 -21.50
C ILE A 225 5.20 8.22 -21.03
N GLY A 226 4.54 8.33 -19.88
CA GLY A 226 3.73 7.27 -19.29
C GLY A 226 4.51 6.42 -18.29
N GLY A 227 3.93 5.28 -17.92
CA GLY A 227 4.46 4.37 -16.90
C GLY A 227 3.43 4.08 -15.80
N THR A 228 3.58 2.92 -15.18
CA THR A 228 2.72 2.46 -14.09
C THR A 228 3.58 1.93 -12.94
N GLU A 229 3.60 2.65 -11.83
CA GLU A 229 4.26 2.22 -10.60
C GLU A 229 3.21 1.75 -9.59
N THR A 230 3.15 0.45 -9.35
CA THR A 230 2.21 -0.14 -8.40
C THR A 230 2.94 -0.83 -7.26
N ASN A 231 2.48 -0.57 -6.04
CA ASN A 231 3.04 -1.16 -4.84
C ASN A 231 1.93 -1.78 -4.01
N PHE A 232 1.91 -3.11 -3.95
CA PHE A 232 0.92 -3.88 -3.20
C PHE A 232 1.62 -4.57 -2.03
N ALA A 233 1.15 -4.30 -0.81
CA ALA A 233 1.66 -4.93 0.41
C ALA A 233 0.53 -5.42 1.30
N ARG A 234 0.68 -6.60 1.88
CA ARG A 234 -0.22 -7.20 2.86
C ARG A 234 0.60 -7.65 4.05
N GLY A 235 0.24 -7.22 5.25
CA GLY A 235 0.85 -7.68 6.50
C GLY A 235 0.38 -9.10 6.78
N GLY A 236 -0.81 -9.24 7.36
CA GLY A 236 -1.51 -10.49 7.51
C GLY A 236 -2.06 -10.64 8.91
N ALA A 237 -1.44 -11.47 9.74
CA ALA A 237 -1.84 -11.63 11.13
C ALA A 237 -0.66 -11.26 12.03
N GLY A 238 -0.82 -10.34 12.96
CA GLY A 238 0.24 -9.78 13.77
C GLY A 238 0.17 -8.26 13.78
N GLU A 239 1.10 -7.60 14.47
CA GLU A 239 1.24 -6.14 14.46
C GLU A 239 2.25 -5.72 13.38
N ASP A 240 1.74 -5.41 12.19
CA ASP A 240 2.54 -5.20 11.00
C ASP A 240 2.98 -3.74 10.81
N ARG A 241 4.16 -3.55 10.23
CA ARG A 241 4.70 -2.24 9.83
C ARG A 241 4.94 -2.20 8.33
N ILE A 242 4.11 -1.46 7.61
CA ILE A 242 4.15 -1.42 6.15
C ILE A 242 4.46 0.00 5.66
N GLU A 243 5.52 0.17 4.88
CA GLU A 243 5.81 1.40 4.14
C GLU A 243 5.91 1.12 2.64
N VAL A 244 4.96 1.67 1.88
CA VAL A 244 4.90 1.57 0.42
C VAL A 244 5.09 2.94 -0.21
N ILE A 245 6.03 3.01 -1.14
CA ILE A 245 6.43 4.25 -1.80
C ILE A 245 6.38 4.08 -3.31
N THR A 246 5.75 5.02 -3.99
CA THR A 246 5.79 5.18 -5.44
C THR A 246 6.34 6.55 -5.81
N ARG A 247 7.22 6.60 -6.82
CA ARG A 247 7.79 7.84 -7.34
C ARG A 247 7.73 7.83 -8.86
N GLY A 248 7.10 8.84 -9.42
CA GLY A 248 6.95 9.04 -10.85
C GLY A 248 7.76 10.24 -11.33
N GLU A 249 8.43 10.10 -12.47
CA GLU A 249 9.27 11.15 -13.08
C GLU A 249 8.83 11.54 -14.50
N ASN A 250 7.82 10.89 -15.09
CA ASN A 250 7.33 11.16 -16.44
C ASN A 250 5.92 11.82 -16.44
N ALA A 251 5.46 12.22 -17.63
CA ALA A 251 4.08 12.69 -17.83
C ALA A 251 3.12 11.52 -18.04
N PHE A 252 1.83 11.67 -17.72
CA PHE A 252 0.78 10.64 -17.87
C PHE A 252 1.02 9.34 -17.07
N GLU A 253 1.75 9.41 -15.95
CA GLU A 253 2.01 8.24 -15.11
C GLU A 253 0.82 7.88 -14.22
N THR A 254 0.70 6.59 -13.93
CA THR A 254 -0.24 6.07 -12.93
C THR A 254 0.54 5.44 -11.78
N MET A 255 0.42 6.04 -10.60
CA MET A 255 1.02 5.54 -9.38
C MET A 255 -0.05 5.05 -8.41
N ALA A 256 0.16 3.86 -7.87
CA ALA A 256 -0.76 3.26 -6.91
C ALA A 256 0.02 2.60 -5.78
N ASN A 257 -0.23 3.04 -4.55
CA ASN A 257 0.10 2.29 -3.35
C ASN A 257 -1.18 1.64 -2.80
N ASP A 258 -1.14 0.35 -2.53
CA ASP A 258 -2.20 -0.43 -1.91
C ASP A 258 -1.58 -1.25 -0.76
N ALA A 259 -1.84 -0.85 0.48
CA ALA A 259 -1.41 -1.57 1.67
C ALA A 259 -2.60 -1.95 2.56
N ARG A 260 -2.51 -3.13 3.15
CA ARG A 260 -3.50 -3.63 4.11
C ARG A 260 -2.77 -4.35 5.24
N GLY A 261 -3.10 -3.97 6.48
CA GLY A 261 -2.51 -4.50 7.70
C GLY A 261 -3.02 -5.92 7.94
N GLY A 262 -4.24 -6.05 8.45
CA GLY A 262 -4.93 -7.33 8.55
C GLY A 262 -5.52 -7.52 9.94
N ALA A 263 -4.94 -8.37 10.75
CA ALA A 263 -5.39 -8.58 12.12
C ALA A 263 -4.28 -8.24 13.10
N GLY A 264 -4.51 -7.28 13.99
CA GLY A 264 -3.53 -6.74 14.92
C GLY A 264 -3.48 -5.22 14.81
N ASP A 265 -2.70 -4.58 15.69
CA ASP A 265 -2.57 -3.12 15.70
C ASP A 265 -1.46 -2.71 14.72
N ASP A 266 -1.83 -2.29 13.51
CA ASP A 266 -0.92 -2.11 12.40
C ASP A 266 -0.47 -0.66 12.19
N VAL A 267 0.71 -0.48 11.58
CA VAL A 267 1.22 0.84 11.16
C VAL A 267 1.48 0.86 9.65
N LEU A 268 0.65 1.62 8.93
CA LEU A 268 0.70 1.70 7.47
C LEU A 268 1.10 3.10 7.02
N VAL A 269 2.09 3.17 6.12
CA VAL A 269 2.57 4.41 5.52
C VAL A 269 2.59 4.28 4.00
N ALA A 270 1.80 5.10 3.31
CA ALA A 270 1.84 5.21 1.85
C ALA A 270 2.32 6.59 1.40
N ARG A 271 3.26 6.62 0.45
CA ARG A 271 3.80 7.85 -0.13
C ARG A 271 3.82 7.76 -1.65
N ALA A 272 3.10 8.64 -2.32
CA ALA A 272 3.19 8.82 -3.77
C ALA A 272 3.78 10.20 -4.08
N THR A 273 4.75 10.28 -4.98
CA THR A 273 5.38 11.54 -5.39
C THR A 273 5.45 11.63 -6.90
N ILE A 274 4.84 12.67 -7.48
CA ILE A 274 5.01 13.05 -8.89
C ILE A 274 6.10 14.13 -8.93
N ALA A 275 7.31 13.81 -9.40
CA ALA A 275 8.47 14.69 -9.31
C ALA A 275 8.60 15.71 -10.46
N ALA A 276 8.03 15.42 -11.64
CA ALA A 276 8.24 16.21 -12.86
C ALA A 276 6.98 16.90 -13.39
N TYR A 277 7.18 17.78 -14.40
CA TYR A 277 6.19 18.49 -15.23
C TYR A 277 5.29 17.53 -16.04
N GLY A 278 4.63 16.60 -15.36
CA GLY A 278 3.74 15.62 -15.94
C GLY A 278 2.31 16.15 -15.98
N ASP A 279 1.80 16.37 -17.17
CA ASP A 279 0.37 16.64 -17.37
C ASP A 279 -0.41 15.34 -17.14
N MET A 280 -1.58 15.44 -16.51
CA MET A 280 -2.59 14.37 -16.43
C MET A 280 -2.15 13.07 -15.73
N SER A 281 -1.20 13.16 -14.79
CA SER A 281 -0.75 11.99 -14.01
C SER A 281 -1.71 11.67 -12.86
N GLN A 282 -1.71 10.43 -12.38
CA GLN A 282 -2.60 9.98 -11.31
C GLN A 282 -1.80 9.35 -10.19
N ALA A 283 -2.00 9.83 -8.97
CA ALA A 283 -1.42 9.24 -7.76
C ALA A 283 -2.53 8.77 -6.83
N THR A 284 -2.44 7.52 -6.40
CA THR A 284 -3.39 6.95 -5.44
C THR A 284 -2.68 6.26 -4.29
N ASN A 285 -3.17 6.48 -3.09
CA ASN A 285 -2.82 5.68 -1.92
C ASN A 285 -4.10 5.05 -1.38
N THR A 286 -4.10 3.74 -1.19
CA THR A 286 -5.20 2.99 -0.59
C THR A 286 -4.66 2.20 0.60
N LEU A 287 -5.16 2.50 1.79
CA LEU A 287 -4.76 1.87 3.05
C LEU A 287 -5.96 1.28 3.78
N PHE A 288 -5.81 0.07 4.31
CA PHE A 288 -6.80 -0.60 5.15
C PHE A 288 -6.12 -1.15 6.40
N GLY A 289 -6.56 -0.74 7.59
CA GLY A 289 -6.10 -1.32 8.86
C GLY A 289 -6.69 -2.72 9.07
N ASP A 290 -8.01 -2.82 8.86
CA ASP A 290 -8.88 -3.98 9.04
C ASP A 290 -9.30 -4.25 10.48
N GLY A 291 -8.47 -4.83 11.35
CA GLY A 291 -8.90 -5.12 12.71
C GLY A 291 -7.77 -4.98 13.72
N GLY A 292 -7.99 -4.17 14.74
CA GLY A 292 -6.98 -3.69 15.68
C GLY A 292 -7.05 -2.16 15.76
N ASP A 293 -6.30 -1.57 16.67
CA ASP A 293 -6.18 -0.12 16.78
C ASP A 293 -5.07 0.37 15.83
N ASP A 294 -5.43 0.78 14.61
CA ASP A 294 -4.47 0.97 13.52
C ASP A 294 -4.00 2.43 13.34
N HIS A 295 -2.79 2.60 12.82
CA HIS A 295 -2.26 3.92 12.45
C HIS A 295 -1.91 4.01 10.96
N LEU A 296 -2.76 4.72 10.21
CA LEU A 296 -2.67 4.87 8.76
C LEU A 296 -2.22 6.28 8.39
N THR A 297 -1.11 6.40 7.67
CA THR A 297 -0.61 7.66 7.14
C THR A 297 -0.44 7.60 5.62
N ALA A 298 -1.18 8.43 4.89
CA ALA A 298 -1.01 8.57 3.44
C ALA A 298 -0.57 9.97 3.05
N ARG A 299 0.41 10.06 2.15
CA ARG A 299 0.89 11.32 1.59
C ARG A 299 0.98 11.26 0.08
N ILE A 300 0.46 12.29 -0.58
CA ILE A 300 0.65 12.51 -2.01
C ILE A 300 1.29 13.89 -2.20
N ASP A 301 2.41 13.92 -2.93
CA ASP A 301 3.08 15.14 -3.36
C ASP A 301 2.91 15.27 -4.89
N LEU A 302 2.09 16.23 -5.33
CA LEU A 302 1.79 16.48 -6.73
C LEU A 302 2.71 17.59 -7.28
N GLY A 303 3.69 17.26 -8.12
CA GLY A 303 4.62 18.24 -8.70
C GLY A 303 4.04 19.14 -9.79
N SER A 304 3.07 18.66 -10.57
CA SER A 304 2.39 19.39 -11.65
C SER A 304 0.87 19.46 -11.41
N VAL A 305 0.25 20.57 -11.79
CA VAL A 305 -1.17 20.90 -11.52
C VAL A 305 -2.03 21.00 -12.80
N TYR A 306 -1.58 20.45 -13.93
CA TYR A 306 -2.42 20.38 -15.13
C TYR A 306 -3.03 18.99 -15.30
N GLY A 307 -4.34 18.85 -15.04
CA GLY A 307 -5.09 17.60 -15.18
C GLY A 307 -4.67 16.44 -14.26
N THR A 308 -3.72 16.69 -13.35
CA THR A 308 -3.20 15.69 -12.41
C THR A 308 -4.26 15.38 -11.34
N SER A 309 -4.33 14.12 -10.92
CA SER A 309 -5.16 13.72 -9.77
C SER A 309 -4.35 13.04 -8.67
N GLY A 310 -4.77 13.32 -7.43
CA GLY A 310 -4.22 12.73 -6.22
C GLY A 310 -5.37 12.30 -5.31
N ILE A 311 -5.46 11.00 -5.02
CA ILE A 311 -6.53 10.47 -4.16
C ILE A 311 -5.95 9.59 -3.07
N ASN A 312 -6.20 9.97 -1.82
CA ASN A 312 -5.99 9.07 -0.68
C ASN A 312 -7.32 8.39 -0.32
N ARG A 313 -7.28 7.08 -0.06
CA ARG A 313 -8.38 6.28 0.48
C ARG A 313 -7.89 5.51 1.70
N LEU A 314 -8.42 5.83 2.87
CA LEU A 314 -8.03 5.17 4.12
C LEU A 314 -9.29 4.61 4.79
N SER A 315 -9.17 3.40 5.33
CA SER A 315 -10.18 2.78 6.18
C SER A 315 -9.47 2.19 7.39
N GLY A 316 -9.88 2.58 8.60
CA GLY A 316 -9.39 2.01 9.85
C GLY A 316 -9.86 0.56 9.96
N GLY A 317 -11.11 0.34 10.32
CA GLY A 317 -11.69 -0.99 10.35
C GLY A 317 -12.42 -1.20 11.67
N ALA A 318 -11.98 -2.17 12.47
CA ALA A 318 -12.48 -2.35 13.82
C ALA A 318 -11.38 -2.04 14.83
N GLY A 319 -11.64 -1.18 15.80
CA GLY A 319 -10.64 -0.67 16.75
C GLY A 319 -10.68 0.86 16.79
N ASP A 320 -9.96 1.46 17.73
CA ASP A 320 -9.82 2.90 17.85
C ASP A 320 -8.68 3.39 16.95
N ASP A 321 -9.00 3.82 15.73
CA ASP A 321 -8.02 4.05 14.67
C ASP A 321 -7.51 5.50 14.58
N VAL A 322 -6.31 5.68 14.00
CA VAL A 322 -5.73 6.99 13.67
C VAL A 322 -5.43 7.07 12.18
N LEU A 323 -6.15 7.94 11.47
CA LEU A 323 -6.03 8.13 10.03
C LEU A 323 -5.55 9.55 9.71
N LEU A 324 -4.42 9.65 9.00
CA LEU A 324 -3.87 10.89 8.50
C LEU A 324 -3.67 10.86 6.99
N ALA A 325 -4.41 11.69 6.26
CA ALA A 325 -4.16 11.92 4.84
C ALA A 325 -3.60 13.32 4.58
N THR A 326 -2.58 13.41 3.74
CA THR A 326 -2.00 14.68 3.30
C THR A 326 -1.90 14.70 1.79
N ILE A 327 -2.37 15.77 1.15
CA ILE A 327 -2.09 16.06 -0.25
C ILE A 327 -1.43 17.43 -0.32
N VAL A 328 -0.24 17.46 -0.91
CA VAL A 328 0.47 18.71 -1.21
C VAL A 328 0.41 18.93 -2.71
N LYS A 329 -0.22 20.04 -3.10
CA LYS A 329 -0.20 20.54 -4.49
C LYS A 329 1.07 21.36 -4.69
N GLY A 330 1.74 21.14 -5.82
CA GLY A 330 2.87 21.95 -6.26
C GLY A 330 2.46 23.34 -6.75
N ASP A 331 3.44 24.21 -6.92
CA ASP A 331 3.23 25.58 -7.36
C ASP A 331 2.89 25.63 -8.86
N GLY A 332 1.76 26.22 -9.26
CA GLY A 332 1.40 26.35 -10.68
C GLY A 332 -0.01 26.85 -10.97
N TRP A 333 -0.42 26.78 -12.24
CA TRP A 333 -1.80 27.08 -12.66
C TRP A 333 -2.70 25.87 -12.37
N GLU A 334 -3.57 25.99 -11.37
CA GLU A 334 -4.51 24.93 -10.99
C GLU A 334 -5.68 24.88 -11.97
N GLU A 335 -5.55 24.09 -13.04
CA GLU A 335 -6.64 23.76 -13.96
C GLU A 335 -6.89 22.24 -13.91
N ASP A 336 -8.13 21.86 -13.61
CA ASP A 336 -8.60 20.47 -13.58
C ASP A 336 -7.81 19.51 -12.65
N VAL A 337 -7.23 20.02 -11.55
CA VAL A 337 -6.62 19.17 -10.51
C VAL A 337 -7.70 18.55 -9.63
N VAL A 338 -7.72 17.22 -9.56
CA VAL A 338 -8.56 16.49 -8.60
C VAL A 338 -7.68 16.01 -7.45
N ALA A 339 -7.71 16.72 -6.33
CA ALA A 339 -6.93 16.37 -5.14
C ALA A 339 -7.88 16.21 -3.97
N ARG A 340 -8.16 14.99 -3.52
CA ARG A 340 -9.09 14.74 -2.40
C ARG A 340 -8.72 13.51 -1.60
N SER A 341 -9.16 13.47 -0.35
CA SER A 341 -9.00 12.32 0.54
C SER A 341 -10.36 11.79 0.97
N GLU A 342 -10.50 10.46 1.01
CA GLU A 342 -11.66 9.74 1.51
C GLU A 342 -11.20 8.91 2.73
N LEU A 343 -11.66 9.24 3.93
CA LEU A 343 -11.30 8.55 5.17
C LEU A 343 -12.53 7.93 5.82
N LYS A 344 -12.39 6.69 6.29
CA LYS A 344 -13.40 5.99 7.09
C LYS A 344 -12.77 5.47 8.36
N GLY A 345 -13.32 5.81 9.51
CA GLY A 345 -12.91 5.27 10.81
C GLY A 345 -13.30 3.80 10.88
N GLY A 346 -14.53 3.53 11.26
CA GLY A 346 -15.09 2.19 11.28
C GLY A 346 -15.81 1.93 12.58
N ASP A 347 -15.48 0.82 13.24
CA ASP A 347 -16.00 0.52 14.57
C ASP A 347 -14.98 0.95 15.63
N GLY A 348 -15.27 1.95 16.45
CA GLY A 348 -14.35 2.43 17.50
C GLY A 348 -14.31 3.95 17.57
N ASN A 349 -13.52 4.50 18.50
CA ASN A 349 -13.40 5.96 18.65
C ASN A 349 -12.23 6.47 17.81
N ASP A 350 -12.53 6.89 16.58
CA ASP A 350 -11.52 7.12 15.57
C ASP A 350 -11.02 8.57 15.52
N ARG A 351 -9.82 8.76 15.01
CA ARG A 351 -9.23 10.08 14.74
C ARG A 351 -8.88 10.22 13.27
N LEU A 352 -9.70 10.96 12.55
CA LEU A 352 -9.54 11.23 11.12
C LEU A 352 -9.06 12.66 10.91
N THR A 353 -7.91 12.82 10.27
CA THR A 353 -7.36 14.14 9.94
C THR A 353 -6.94 14.22 8.48
N VAL A 354 -7.41 15.26 7.79
CA VAL A 354 -6.97 15.58 6.43
C VAL A 354 -6.17 16.88 6.41
N ARG A 355 -5.14 16.94 5.57
CA ARG A 355 -4.35 18.15 5.28
C ARG A 355 -4.27 18.39 3.78
N GLY A 356 -4.77 19.54 3.34
CA GLY A 356 -4.87 19.87 1.92
C GLY A 356 -6.00 19.09 1.22
N GLY A 357 -6.01 19.14 -0.11
CA GLY A 357 -7.12 18.62 -0.92
C GLY A 357 -8.39 19.46 -0.82
N ASP A 358 -9.29 19.27 -1.79
CA ASP A 358 -10.61 19.88 -1.88
C ASP A 358 -11.67 18.79 -2.05
N GLY A 359 -12.84 18.94 -1.43
CA GLY A 359 -13.90 17.93 -1.56
C GLY A 359 -13.55 16.64 -0.81
N ASN A 360 -12.87 16.74 0.33
CA ASN A 360 -12.57 15.58 1.15
C ASN A 360 -13.86 15.04 1.77
N ILE A 361 -13.89 13.73 2.03
CA ILE A 361 -15.03 13.09 2.67
C ILE A 361 -14.54 12.23 3.83
N LEU A 362 -15.04 12.51 5.02
CA LEU A 362 -14.69 11.83 6.26
C LEU A 362 -15.94 11.18 6.84
N TRP A 363 -15.86 9.89 7.15
CA TRP A 363 -16.88 9.12 7.87
C TRP A 363 -16.27 8.56 9.15
N GLY A 364 -16.76 8.94 10.31
CA GLY A 364 -16.36 8.31 11.58
C GLY A 364 -16.92 6.89 11.70
N ASN A 365 -18.24 6.76 11.49
CA ASN A 365 -19.06 5.54 11.51
C ASN A 365 -19.61 5.16 12.88
N LEU A 366 -18.99 4.29 13.68
CA LEU A 366 -19.51 3.89 14.99
C LEU A 366 -18.49 4.25 16.08
N GLY A 367 -18.90 5.00 17.09
CA GLY A 367 -18.05 5.40 18.21
C GLY A 367 -17.96 6.91 18.34
N ASP A 368 -17.26 7.39 19.37
CA ASP A 368 -17.10 8.83 19.60
C ASP A 368 -15.91 9.34 18.76
N ASP A 369 -16.20 9.78 17.54
CA ASP A 369 -15.16 10.06 16.54
C ASP A 369 -14.66 11.51 16.58
N THR A 370 -13.42 11.72 16.14
CA THR A 370 -12.85 13.04 15.91
C THR A 370 -12.52 13.21 14.43
N LEU A 371 -13.27 14.07 13.74
CA LEU A 371 -13.08 14.35 12.31
C LEU A 371 -12.58 15.78 12.11
N ILE A 372 -11.39 15.90 11.51
CA ILE A 372 -10.76 17.17 11.18
C ILE A 372 -10.55 17.25 9.67
N GLY A 373 -11.33 18.11 9.02
CA GLY A 373 -11.25 18.44 7.60
C GLY A 373 -9.97 19.19 7.23
N GLY A 374 -9.80 19.39 5.92
CA GLY A 374 -8.72 20.12 5.30
C GLY A 374 -9.04 21.62 5.14
N SER A 375 -8.39 22.26 4.17
CA SER A 375 -8.61 23.69 3.90
C SER A 375 -9.65 23.96 2.82
N GLY A 376 -10.11 22.92 2.13
CA GLY A 376 -11.07 22.96 1.03
C GLY A 376 -12.50 22.72 1.53
N ALA A 377 -13.48 22.75 0.63
CA ALA A 377 -14.87 22.46 0.98
C ALA A 377 -15.07 20.96 1.23
N ASP A 378 -15.26 20.57 2.48
CA ASP A 378 -15.27 19.17 2.88
C ASP A 378 -16.65 18.67 3.32
N ARG A 379 -16.82 17.34 3.34
CA ARG A 379 -18.03 16.67 3.86
C ARG A 379 -17.65 15.81 5.05
N LEU A 380 -18.17 16.17 6.22
CA LEU A 380 -17.92 15.45 7.47
C LEU A 380 -19.20 14.75 7.92
N ILE A 381 -19.11 13.44 8.12
CA ILE A 381 -20.17 12.58 8.61
C ILE A 381 -19.62 11.92 9.85
N GLY A 382 -20.06 12.34 11.04
CA GLY A 382 -19.60 11.76 12.31
C GLY A 382 -19.94 10.28 12.35
N GLY A 383 -21.16 9.94 12.71
CA GLY A 383 -21.49 8.53 12.86
C GLY A 383 -22.32 8.35 14.09
N GLN A 384 -22.57 7.12 14.53
CA GLN A 384 -23.18 6.90 15.83
C GLN A 384 -22.14 7.24 16.91
N GLY A 385 -22.56 7.90 17.98
CA GLY A 385 -21.65 8.34 19.04
C GLY A 385 -21.84 9.84 19.29
N ALA A 386 -21.01 10.40 20.15
CA ALA A 386 -20.87 11.84 20.34
C ALA A 386 -19.61 12.32 19.62
N ASP A 387 -19.78 12.80 18.39
CA ASP A 387 -18.67 13.11 17.50
C ASP A 387 -18.14 14.54 17.68
N TYR A 388 -16.83 14.73 17.50
CA TYR A 388 -16.20 16.04 17.38
C TYR A 388 -15.85 16.33 15.92
N LEU A 389 -16.50 17.33 15.33
CA LEU A 389 -16.40 17.68 13.92
C LEU A 389 -15.77 19.05 13.75
N ARG A 390 -14.76 19.15 12.89
CA ARG A 390 -14.09 20.41 12.58
C ARG A 390 -13.81 20.53 11.09
N GLY A 391 -14.40 21.52 10.43
CA GLY A 391 -14.25 21.75 8.98
C GLY A 391 -12.91 22.38 8.60
N ASN A 392 -12.40 23.29 9.43
CA ASN A 392 -11.29 24.21 9.16
C ASN A 392 -11.58 25.24 8.06
N GLY A 393 -10.97 25.12 6.88
CA GLY A 393 -11.10 26.09 5.79
C GLY A 393 -12.20 25.68 4.82
N GLY A 394 -12.49 26.50 3.79
CA GLY A 394 -13.44 26.09 2.76
C GLY A 394 -14.89 26.46 3.07
N ALA A 395 -15.83 25.73 2.49
CA ALA A 395 -17.27 25.84 2.74
C ALA A 395 -17.77 24.42 3.01
N ASP A 396 -17.84 24.06 4.29
CA ASP A 396 -17.95 22.67 4.71
C ASP A 396 -19.41 22.23 4.85
N THR A 397 -19.65 20.94 4.71
CA THR A 397 -20.96 20.33 4.96
C THR A 397 -20.87 19.29 6.07
N PHE A 398 -21.56 19.54 7.17
CA PHE A 398 -21.71 18.60 8.28
C PHE A 398 -23.02 17.82 8.09
N VAL A 399 -22.93 16.52 7.84
CA VAL A 399 -24.09 15.71 7.43
C VAL A 399 -24.57 14.81 8.56
N PHE A 400 -25.87 14.87 8.83
CA PHE A 400 -26.54 14.03 9.81
C PHE A 400 -27.55 13.12 9.12
N MET A 401 -27.49 11.82 9.41
CA MET A 401 -28.31 10.80 8.74
C MET A 401 -29.42 10.22 9.60
N SER A 402 -29.46 10.55 10.89
CA SER A 402 -30.51 10.08 11.81
C SER A 402 -30.66 10.99 13.03
N ALA A 403 -31.89 11.11 13.54
CA ALA A 403 -32.17 11.75 14.83
C ALA A 403 -32.05 10.70 15.97
N ARG A 404 -30.85 10.60 16.56
CA ARG A 404 -30.48 9.50 17.46
C ARG A 404 -30.95 9.69 18.91
N GLY A 405 -31.04 10.94 19.35
CA GLY A 405 -31.51 11.29 20.69
C GLY A 405 -30.87 12.58 21.19
N ALA A 406 -31.24 12.96 22.41
CA ALA A 406 -30.80 14.21 23.04
C ALA A 406 -29.76 13.99 24.15
N GLY A 407 -29.32 12.74 24.33
CA GLY A 407 -28.29 12.36 25.30
C GLY A 407 -26.98 13.10 25.03
N LEU A 408 -26.18 13.33 26.08
CA LEU A 408 -24.85 13.93 25.90
C LEU A 408 -23.87 12.97 25.24
N ASP A 409 -24.12 11.67 25.36
CA ASP A 409 -23.45 10.52 24.75
C ASP A 409 -23.84 10.29 23.28
N GLU A 410 -24.75 11.10 22.74
CA GLU A 410 -25.22 11.03 21.34
C GLU A 410 -25.14 12.40 20.65
N ARG A 411 -24.56 13.40 21.33
CA ARG A 411 -24.59 14.79 20.91
C ARG A 411 -23.26 15.19 20.29
N ASP A 412 -23.29 15.35 18.98
CA ASP A 412 -22.14 15.82 18.23
C ASP A 412 -21.81 17.30 18.55
N GLN A 413 -20.55 17.66 18.33
CA GLN A 413 -20.00 18.99 18.50
C GLN A 413 -19.37 19.46 17.20
N ILE A 414 -19.86 20.57 16.65
CA ILE A 414 -19.23 21.25 15.53
C ILE A 414 -18.37 22.40 16.06
N ALA A 415 -17.07 22.30 15.84
CA ALA A 415 -16.08 23.12 16.52
C ALA A 415 -15.82 24.51 15.90
N ASP A 416 -16.10 24.69 14.60
CA ASP A 416 -15.71 25.90 13.87
C ASP A 416 -16.69 26.32 12.76
N PHE A 417 -17.98 26.06 12.96
CA PHE A 417 -19.03 26.42 11.99
C PHE A 417 -19.03 27.93 11.68
N ARG A 418 -18.99 28.29 10.39
CA ARG A 418 -19.08 29.67 9.90
C ARG A 418 -20.40 29.91 9.19
N ILE A 419 -21.26 30.72 9.83
CA ILE A 419 -22.56 31.15 9.30
C ILE A 419 -22.40 31.79 7.91
N GLY A 420 -23.26 31.39 6.97
CA GLY A 420 -23.28 31.84 5.59
C GLY A 420 -22.15 31.29 4.71
N VAL A 421 -21.31 30.41 5.24
CA VAL A 421 -20.20 29.74 4.52
C VAL A 421 -20.38 28.23 4.57
N ASP A 422 -20.45 27.68 5.78
CA ASP A 422 -20.65 26.24 6.00
C ASP A 422 -22.14 25.89 6.02
N ALA A 423 -22.47 24.61 5.88
CA ALA A 423 -23.83 24.11 5.86
C ALA A 423 -24.00 22.88 6.75
N ILE A 424 -25.17 22.76 7.38
CA ILE A 424 -25.60 21.55 8.10
C ILE A 424 -26.65 20.82 7.24
N ASP A 425 -26.35 19.59 6.85
CA ASP A 425 -27.19 18.77 5.98
C ASP A 425 -27.98 17.74 6.81
N VAL A 426 -29.30 17.91 6.84
CA VAL A 426 -30.25 17.01 7.52
C VAL A 426 -31.23 16.38 6.54
N ALA A 427 -31.03 16.54 5.23
CA ALA A 427 -31.99 16.12 4.21
C ALA A 427 -32.16 14.59 4.12
N ALA A 428 -31.22 13.84 4.69
CA ALA A 428 -31.31 12.39 4.83
C ALA A 428 -32.29 11.93 5.94
N ILE A 429 -32.63 12.83 6.88
CA ILE A 429 -33.51 12.54 8.00
C ILE A 429 -34.95 12.90 7.62
N ASP A 430 -35.87 11.95 7.83
CA ASP A 430 -37.30 12.22 7.68
C ASP A 430 -37.80 13.12 8.80
N ALA A 431 -38.21 14.34 8.45
CA ALA A 431 -38.59 15.36 9.39
C ALA A 431 -39.89 15.06 10.14
N ASP A 432 -40.77 14.17 9.66
CA ASP A 432 -41.99 13.79 10.38
C ASP A 432 -42.31 12.31 10.15
N ALA A 433 -41.79 11.46 11.04
CA ALA A 433 -41.98 10.01 10.98
C ALA A 433 -43.45 9.58 11.14
N GLY A 434 -44.35 10.50 11.55
CA GLY A 434 -45.79 10.26 11.64
C GLY A 434 -46.52 10.37 10.30
N ARG A 435 -45.85 10.84 9.25
CA ARG A 435 -46.43 11.11 7.93
C ARG A 435 -45.74 10.25 6.85
N PRO A 436 -46.47 9.86 5.78
CA PRO A 436 -45.87 9.03 4.73
C PRO A 436 -44.91 9.82 3.83
N GLY A 437 -43.72 9.25 3.58
CA GLY A 437 -42.70 9.79 2.66
C GLY A 437 -41.43 10.19 3.40
N ASN A 438 -40.50 10.89 2.73
CA ASN A 438 -39.40 11.61 3.40
C ASN A 438 -39.72 13.11 3.39
N GLN A 439 -39.95 13.71 4.56
CA GLN A 439 -40.35 15.11 4.71
C GLN A 439 -39.12 15.96 4.96
N SER A 440 -39.07 17.14 4.34
CA SER A 440 -38.07 18.16 4.66
C SER A 440 -38.40 18.85 5.98
N PHE A 441 -37.35 19.25 6.70
CA PHE A 441 -37.50 20.08 7.88
C PHE A 441 -37.93 21.51 7.52
N VAL A 442 -38.61 22.18 8.44
CA VAL A 442 -38.91 23.60 8.36
C VAL A 442 -38.07 24.34 9.39
N PHE A 443 -37.24 25.28 8.95
CA PHE A 443 -36.54 26.18 9.87
C PHE A 443 -37.56 27.06 10.63
N ALA A 444 -37.64 26.88 11.93
CA ALA A 444 -38.66 27.46 12.79
C ALA A 444 -38.04 28.13 14.03
N THR A 445 -38.86 28.92 14.73
CA THR A 445 -38.49 29.56 16.00
C THR A 445 -39.05 28.83 17.22
N GLU A 446 -39.77 27.73 17.01
CA GLU A 446 -40.48 26.98 18.05
C GLU A 446 -40.30 25.47 17.81
N ALA A 447 -40.17 24.73 18.91
CA ALA A 447 -40.06 23.27 18.89
C ALA A 447 -41.32 22.60 18.30
N GLY A 448 -41.13 21.47 17.62
CA GLY A 448 -42.20 20.61 17.14
C GLY A 448 -41.76 19.64 16.07
N ALA A 449 -42.53 18.57 15.87
CA ALA A 449 -42.29 17.60 14.81
C ALA A 449 -42.23 18.29 13.43
N GLY A 450 -41.21 17.96 12.63
CA GLY A 450 -40.95 18.60 11.34
C GLY A 450 -40.17 19.91 11.43
N HIS A 451 -39.80 20.37 12.63
CA HIS A 451 -39.10 21.63 12.81
C HIS A 451 -37.61 21.43 13.11
N LEU A 452 -36.82 22.36 12.59
CA LEU A 452 -35.42 22.57 12.95
C LEU A 452 -35.28 23.98 13.53
N TRP A 453 -34.70 24.12 14.72
CA TRP A 453 -34.53 25.40 15.41
C TRP A 453 -33.24 25.43 16.23
N LEU A 454 -32.85 26.62 16.69
CA LEU A 454 -31.67 26.81 17.54
C LEU A 454 -32.03 27.52 18.85
N GLU A 455 -31.27 27.22 19.89
CA GLU A 455 -31.31 27.91 21.18
C GLU A 455 -29.89 28.27 21.64
N ASP A 456 -29.72 29.41 22.31
CA ASP A 456 -28.46 29.75 22.97
C ASP A 456 -28.20 28.73 24.10
N ALA A 457 -27.01 28.11 24.12
CA ALA A 457 -26.63 27.21 25.18
C ALA A 457 -26.43 27.95 26.51
N ALA A 458 -26.59 27.23 27.62
CA ALA A 458 -26.51 27.81 28.96
C ALA A 458 -25.09 28.26 29.35
N ASP A 459 -24.06 27.81 28.63
CA ASP A 459 -22.68 28.27 28.80
C ASP A 459 -22.46 29.70 28.29
N GLY A 460 -23.34 30.18 27.41
CA GLY A 460 -23.28 31.51 26.80
C GLY A 460 -22.28 31.63 25.64
N ASP A 461 -21.61 30.53 25.27
CA ASP A 461 -20.52 30.49 24.28
C ASP A 461 -20.80 29.47 23.15
N SER A 462 -21.98 28.87 23.13
CA SER A 462 -22.40 27.90 22.11
C SER A 462 -23.87 28.04 21.77
N SER A 463 -24.25 27.55 20.59
CA SER A 463 -25.64 27.35 20.19
C SER A 463 -25.99 25.86 20.19
N LEU A 464 -27.24 25.52 20.48
CA LEU A 464 -27.77 24.16 20.34
C LEU A 464 -28.71 24.11 19.16
N LEU A 465 -28.39 23.25 18.19
CA LEU A 465 -29.28 22.90 17.08
C LEU A 465 -30.19 21.75 17.52
N PHE A 466 -31.48 21.87 17.21
CA PHE A 466 -32.48 20.84 17.41
C PHE A 466 -33.19 20.52 16.10
N ALA A 467 -33.38 19.23 15.80
CA ALA A 467 -34.25 18.78 14.71
C ALA A 467 -35.16 17.64 15.20
N ASP A 468 -36.46 17.89 15.27
CA ASP A 468 -37.45 16.98 15.87
C ASP A 468 -38.24 16.25 14.78
N THR A 469 -38.14 14.93 14.74
CA THR A 469 -38.84 14.07 13.76
C THR A 469 -40.23 13.65 14.21
N GLY A 470 -40.65 14.07 15.42
CA GLY A 470 -41.82 13.58 16.13
C GLY A 470 -41.64 12.20 16.77
N ALA A 471 -40.66 11.41 16.33
CA ALA A 471 -40.30 10.11 16.91
C ALA A 471 -38.92 10.13 17.60
N GLY A 472 -38.05 11.05 17.21
CA GLY A 472 -36.72 11.25 17.76
C GLY A 472 -36.27 12.70 17.62
N LEU A 473 -35.22 13.06 18.33
CA LEU A 473 -34.67 14.41 18.35
C LEU A 473 -33.18 14.32 18.02
N LEU A 474 -32.71 15.09 17.06
CA LEU A 474 -31.29 15.37 16.85
C LEU A 474 -30.93 16.60 17.68
N VAL A 475 -29.85 16.52 18.45
CA VAL A 475 -29.26 17.69 19.12
C VAL A 475 -27.78 17.78 18.72
N VAL A 476 -27.33 18.96 18.31
CA VAL A 476 -25.92 19.23 17.96
C VAL A 476 -25.45 20.48 18.69
N SER A 477 -24.26 20.43 19.26
CA SER A 477 -23.61 21.61 19.87
C SER A 477 -22.80 22.34 18.80
N LEU A 478 -23.04 23.64 18.63
CA LEU A 478 -22.26 24.51 17.76
C LEU A 478 -21.36 25.36 18.66
N LEU A 479 -20.04 25.12 18.62
CA LEU A 479 -19.04 25.82 19.42
C LEU A 479 -18.66 27.16 18.76
N ASP A 480 -19.66 28.01 18.54
CA ASP A 480 -19.60 29.26 17.76
C ASP A 480 -19.04 30.47 18.52
N GLY A 481 -18.92 30.36 19.86
CA GLY A 481 -18.27 31.32 20.75
C GLY A 481 -19.18 32.43 21.27
N ALA A 482 -18.74 33.09 22.36
CA ALA A 482 -19.49 34.08 23.16
C ALA A 482 -20.23 35.22 22.41
N GLY A 483 -19.82 35.48 21.17
CA GLY A 483 -20.32 36.57 20.34
C GLY A 483 -21.42 36.17 19.37
N VAL A 484 -21.65 34.88 19.17
CA VAL A 484 -22.66 34.34 18.25
C VAL A 484 -23.91 33.94 19.03
N ARG A 485 -25.07 34.11 18.40
CA ARG A 485 -26.38 33.78 18.97
C ARG A 485 -27.14 32.87 18.03
N ALA A 486 -28.04 32.06 18.58
CA ALA A 486 -28.96 31.23 17.81
C ALA A 486 -29.76 32.04 16.77
N ALA A 487 -30.02 33.33 17.04
CA ALA A 487 -30.74 34.23 16.14
C ALA A 487 -29.90 34.72 14.93
N ASP A 488 -28.59 34.49 14.92
CA ASP A 488 -27.71 34.86 13.80
C ASP A 488 -27.79 33.84 12.65
N TYR A 489 -28.31 32.64 12.92
CA TYR A 489 -28.53 31.58 11.94
C TYR A 489 -29.79 31.81 11.11
N SER A 490 -29.77 31.30 9.88
CA SER A 490 -30.86 31.41 8.91
C SER A 490 -31.15 30.07 8.24
N ALA A 491 -32.28 29.96 7.55
CA ALA A 491 -32.59 28.76 6.75
C ALA A 491 -31.55 28.46 5.65
N GLY A 492 -30.71 29.43 5.26
CA GLY A 492 -29.66 29.24 4.27
C GLY A 492 -28.43 28.47 4.78
N ASP A 493 -28.29 28.32 6.09
CA ASP A 493 -27.21 27.57 6.74
C ASP A 493 -27.50 26.06 6.81
N PHE A 494 -28.66 25.64 6.30
CA PHE A 494 -29.15 24.26 6.38
C PHE A 494 -29.55 23.72 5.01
N ILE A 495 -29.33 22.42 4.79
CA ILE A 495 -29.90 21.65 3.70
C ILE A 495 -31.05 20.82 4.29
N LEU A 496 -32.30 21.16 3.95
CA LEU A 496 -33.53 20.73 4.63
C LEU A 496 -34.37 19.70 3.88
#